data_AF-X1U0Q9-F1
#
_entry.id   AF-X1U0Q9-F1
#
_cell.length_a   1.000
_cell.length_b   1.000
_cell.length_c   1.000
_cell.angle_alpha   90.00
_cell.angle_beta   90.00
_cell.angle_gamma   90.00
#
_symmetry.space_group_name_H-M   'P 1'
#
loop_
_entity.id
_entity.type
_entity.pdbx_description
1 polymer ?
#
loop_
_entity_poly.entity_id
_entity_poly.type
_entity_poly.pdbx_seq_one_letter_code
_entity_poly.pdbx_strand_id
1 'polypeptide(L)' 'EEILNDFRENRRDRAEFWINMGGRLIYIRYFAVRDKAEKYVGCLEVTQDITDIKKIEAEKRLL' A
#
# COMPACT_ATOMS: atom_id res chain seq x y z
N GLU A 1 -0.11 -3.45 -15.56
CA GLU A 1 -0.56 -2.20 -16.23
C GLU A 1 -1.97 -1.79 -15.82
N GLU A 2 -2.91 -2.72 -15.65
CA GLU A 2 -4.31 -2.45 -15.30
C GLU A 2 -4.49 -1.52 -14.08
N ILE A 3 -3.77 -1.77 -12.99
CA ILE A 3 -3.83 -0.92 -11.76
C ILE A 3 -3.47 0.54 -12.06
N LEU A 4 -2.45 0.79 -12.88
CA LEU A 4 -2.03 2.17 -13.20
C LEU A 4 -3.04 2.86 -14.12
N ASN A 5 -3.71 2.10 -14.99
CA ASN A 5 -4.78 2.63 -15.83
C ASN A 5 -6.01 2.96 -14.99
N ASP A 6 -6.40 2.09 -14.06
CA ASP A 6 -7.47 2.35 -13.09
C ASP A 6 -7.21 3.62 -12.28
N PHE A 7 -5.95 3.87 -11.89
CA PHE A 7 -5.58 5.08 -11.16
C PHE A 7 -5.70 6.33 -12.02
N ARG A 8 -5.20 6.27 -13.27
CA ARG A 8 -5.31 7.37 -14.25
C ARG A 8 -6.76 7.72 -14.58
N GLU A 9 -7.60 6.70 -14.72
CA GLU A 9 -9.03 6.83 -15.07
C GLU A 9 -9.92 7.04 -13.85
N ASN A 10 -9.32 7.23 -12.67
CA ASN A 10 -10.01 7.49 -11.41
C ASN A 10 -11.05 6.40 -11.03
N ARG A 11 -10.81 5.15 -11.47
CA ARG A 11 -11.64 3.99 -11.10
C ARG A 11 -11.25 3.41 -9.74
N ARG A 12 -10.03 3.68 -9.30
CA ARG A 12 -9.46 3.15 -8.06
C ARG A 12 -8.38 4.09 -7.54
N ASP A 13 -8.26 4.22 -6.21
CA ASP A 13 -7.20 5.01 -5.58
C ASP A 13 -6.17 4.17 -4.83
N ARG A 14 -6.48 2.89 -4.55
CA ARG A 14 -5.57 1.96 -3.90
C ARG A 14 -5.70 0.54 -4.42
N ALA A 15 -4.59 -0.18 -4.50
CA ALA A 15 -4.56 -1.62 -4.72
C ALA A 15 -3.59 -2.26 -3.71
N GLU A 16 -3.98 -3.38 -3.13
CA GLU A 16 -3.26 -3.99 -2.00
C GLU A 16 -3.11 -5.49 -2.22
N PHE A 17 -1.91 -6.01 -1.97
CA PHE A 17 -1.54 -7.40 -2.15
C PHE A 17 -0.67 -7.86 -1.00
N TRP A 18 -0.67 -9.16 -0.73
CA TRP A 18 0.27 -9.77 0.19
C TRP A 18 0.81 -11.06 -0.38
N ILE A 19 2.10 -11.30 -0.18
CA ILE A 19 2.79 -12.51 -0.63
C ILE A 19 3.65 -13.07 0.50
N ASN A 20 3.76 -14.40 0.54
CA ASN A 20 4.74 -15.07 1.39
C ASN A 20 6.04 -15.19 0.60
N MET A 21 7.13 -14.63 1.13
CA MET A 21 8.45 -14.66 0.49
C MET A 21 9.51 -14.96 1.55
N GLY A 22 10.17 -16.12 1.43
CA GLY A 22 11.23 -16.52 2.37
C GLY A 22 10.78 -16.60 3.84
N GLY A 23 9.54 -17.06 4.09
CA GLY A 23 8.95 -17.11 5.43
C GLY A 23 8.52 -15.75 6.00
N ARG A 24 8.63 -14.67 5.21
CA ARG A 24 8.12 -13.34 5.55
C ARG A 24 6.80 -13.07 4.84
N LEU A 25 5.86 -12.42 5.53
CA LEU A 25 4.64 -11.92 4.92
C LEU A 25 4.87 -10.47 4.47
N ILE A 26 5.01 -10.29 3.16
CA ILE A 26 5.22 -8.99 2.54
C ILE A 26 3.88 -8.41 2.13
N TYR A 27 3.61 -7.18 2.57
CA TYR A 27 2.42 -6.41 2.23
C TYR A 27 2.80 -5.27 1.29
N ILE A 28 2.20 -5.28 0.11
CA ILE A 28 2.49 -4.35 -1.00
C ILE A 28 1.23 -3.53 -1.25
N ARG A 29 1.36 -2.21 -1.22
CA ARG A 29 0.27 -1.27 -1.46
C ARG A 29 0.66 -0.25 -2.51
N TYR A 30 -0.24 -0.05 -3.46
CA TYR A 30 -0.15 0.99 -4.47
C TYR A 30 -1.20 2.05 -4.17
N PHE A 31 -0.80 3.32 -4.22
CA PHE A 31 -1.67 4.47 -4.04
C PHE A 31 -1.60 5.38 -5.27
N ALA A 32 -2.75 5.79 -5.79
CA ALA A 32 -2.82 6.88 -6.76
C ALA A 32 -2.41 8.18 -6.07
N VAL A 33 -1.40 8.86 -6.60
CA VAL A 33 -0.97 10.18 -6.14
C VAL A 33 -1.64 11.21 -7.03
N ARG A 34 -2.37 12.13 -6.41
CA ARG A 34 -3.08 13.22 -7.08
C ARG A 34 -2.56 14.57 -6.58
N ASP A 35 -2.60 15.58 -7.44
CA ASP A 35 -2.32 16.95 -7.03
C ASP A 35 -3.56 17.60 -6.37
N LYS A 36 -3.46 18.89 -6.00
CA LYS A 36 -4.55 19.64 -5.36
C LYS A 36 -5.80 19.82 -6.24
N ALA A 37 -5.69 19.56 -7.55
CA ALA A 37 -6.79 19.61 -8.50
C ALA A 37 -7.32 18.21 -8.86
N GLU A 38 -7.02 17.20 -8.03
CA GLU A 38 -7.40 15.78 -8.22
C GLU A 38 -6.81 15.13 -9.48
N LYS A 39 -5.86 15.78 -10.14
CA LYS A 39 -5.20 15.23 -11.31
C LYS A 39 -4.21 14.17 -10.89
N TYR A 40 -4.29 12.98 -11.50
CA TYR A 40 -3.31 11.91 -11.31
C TYR A 40 -1.91 12.38 -11.73
N VAL A 41 -0.94 12.30 -10.81
CA VAL A 41 0.46 12.70 -11.02
C VAL A 41 1.45 11.54 -10.86
N GLY A 42 1.01 10.39 -10.35
CA GLY A 42 1.89 9.23 -10.20
C GLY A 42 1.32 8.17 -9.27
N CYS A 43 2.16 7.19 -8.94
CA CYS A 43 1.80 6.09 -8.07
C CYS A 43 2.85 5.95 -6.97
N LEU A 44 2.41 5.83 -5.71
CA LEU A 44 3.27 5.49 -4.59
C LEU A 44 3.13 3.99 -4.30
N GLU A 45 4.24 3.25 -4.40
CA GLU A 45 4.33 1.88 -3.92
C GLU A 45 4.91 1.85 -2.51
N VAL A 46 4.27 1.08 -1.62
CA VAL A 46 4.75 0.80 -0.26
C VAL A 46 4.85 -0.71 -0.11
N THR A 47 6.07 -1.19 0.10
CA THR A 47 6.37 -2.59 0.36
C THR A 47 6.87 -2.73 1.80
N GLN A 48 6.18 -3.55 2.60
CA GLN A 48 6.45 -3.71 4.02
C GLN A 48 6.46 -5.19 4.43
N ASP A 49 7.49 -5.63 5.16
CA ASP A 49 7.43 -6.90 5.90
C ASP A 49 6.55 -6.70 7.13
N ILE A 50 5.39 -7.37 7.16
CA ILE A 50 4.43 -7.29 8.27
C ILE A 50 4.50 -8.52 9.18
N THR A 51 5.51 -9.39 9.03
CA THR A 51 5.64 -10.65 9.78
C THR A 51 5.60 -10.43 11.29
N ASP A 52 6.36 -9.44 11.77
CA ASP A 52 6.42 -9.12 13.20
C ASP A 52 5.31 -8.15 13.61
N ILE A 53 4.78 -7.35 12.68
CA ILE A 53 3.62 -6.48 12.92
C ILE A 53 2.39 -7.32 13.28
N LYS A 54 2.17 -8.47 12.62
CA LYS A 54 1.07 -9.38 12.95
C LYS A 54 1.18 -10.03 14.33
N LYS A 55 2.33 -9.92 15.01
CA LYS A 55 2.54 -10.42 16.37
C LYS A 55 2.29 -9.36 17.45
N ILE A 56 2.06 -8.10 17.05
CA ILE A 56 1.78 -7.02 18.00
C ILE A 56 0.39 -7.24 18.59
N GLU A 57 0.32 -7.27 19.91
CA GLU A 57 -0.91 -7.34 20.69
C GLU A 57 -0.89 -6.25 21.76
N ALA A 58 -2.06 -5.97 22.35
CA ALA A 58 -2.26 -4.92 23.35
C ALA A 58 -1.78 -3.53 22.87
N GLU A 59 -1.31 -2.69 23.79
CA GLU A 59 -0.87 -1.31 23.51
C GLU A 59 0.55 -1.06 24.02
N LYS A 60 1.31 -0.26 23.28
CA LYS A 60 2.61 0.28 23.71
C LYS A 60 2.55 1.81 23.63
N ARG A 61 2.53 2.48 24.77
CA ARG A 61 2.48 3.95 24.86
C ARG A 61 3.89 4.53 25.02
N LEU A 62 4.09 5.72 24.49
CA LEU A 62 5.27 6.54 24.84
C LEU A 62 5.10 7.02 26.29
N LEU A 63 6.21 7.08 27.04
CA LEU A 63 6.27 7.75 28.35
C LEU A 63 6.18 9.27 28.18
#